data_AF-A0A7K3FYU2-F1
#
_entry.id   AF-A0A7K3FYU2-F1
#
_cell.length_a   1.000
_cell.length_b   1.000
_cell.length_c   1.000
_cell.angle_alpha   90.00
_cell.angle_beta   90.00
_cell.angle_gamma   90.00
#
_symmetry.space_group_name_H-M   'P 1'
#
loop_
_entity.id
_entity.type
_entity.pdbx_description
1 polymer ?
#
loop_
_entity_poly.entity_id
_entity_poly.type
_entity_poly.pdbx_seq_one_letter_code
_entity_poly.pdbx_strand_id
1 'polypeptide(L)'
;PKLPGSWLVDLSHVDLSRVKAGKEWVELDGSLLPSPFTPKGDRPTGPAWYATPTVAYAAELGYEVRPLEAWVRYDNGRYLDGWYQRLRDAYLATMADLGV
;
A
#
# COMPACT_ATOMS: atom_id res chain seq x y z
N PRO A 1 -5.00 -8.11 -10.16
CA PRO A 1 -4.21 -7.90 -8.93
C PRO A 1 -2.97 -7.05 -9.22
N LYS A 2 -2.79 -5.91 -8.54
CA LYS A 2 -1.53 -5.15 -8.65
C LYS A 2 -0.42 -6.01 -8.03
N LEU A 3 0.69 -6.19 -8.75
CA LEU A 3 1.81 -7.06 -8.34
C LEU A 3 2.33 -6.64 -6.96
N PRO A 4 2.18 -7.48 -5.90
CA PRO A 4 2.60 -7.11 -4.57
C PRO A 4 4.12 -6.98 -4.47
N GLY A 5 4.57 -5.99 -3.70
CA GLY A 5 5.98 -5.71 -3.52
C GLY A 5 6.24 -4.36 -2.86
N SER A 6 7.53 -4.11 -2.68
CA SER A 6 8.12 -2.86 -2.23
C SER A 6 8.84 -2.21 -3.41
N TRP A 7 8.66 -0.90 -3.56
CA TRP A 7 9.13 -0.13 -4.72
C TRP A 7 9.93 1.06 -4.22
N LEU A 8 11.16 1.21 -4.70
CA LEU A 8 11.95 2.42 -4.50
C LEU A 8 11.51 3.42 -5.56
N VAL A 9 10.83 4.49 -5.13
CA VAL A 9 10.29 5.53 -6.01
C VAL A 9 10.62 6.88 -5.43
N ASP A 10 10.89 7.88 -6.26
CA ASP A 10 10.89 9.26 -5.83
C ASP A 10 9.47 9.85 -5.98
N LEU A 11 8.88 10.27 -4.87
CA LEU A 11 7.59 10.98 -4.82
C LEU A 11 7.73 12.40 -4.28
N SER A 12 8.96 12.92 -4.13
CA SER A 12 9.20 14.28 -3.63
C SER A 12 8.70 15.37 -4.58
N HIS A 13 8.60 15.04 -5.88
CA HIS A 13 8.03 15.89 -6.92
C HIS A 13 6.51 16.03 -6.84
N VAL A 14 5.83 15.19 -6.05
CA VAL A 14 4.38 15.23 -5.94
C VAL A 14 3.93 16.52 -5.26
N ASP A 15 3.04 17.25 -5.94
CA ASP A 15 2.41 18.47 -5.45
C ASP A 15 0.91 18.24 -5.29
N LEU A 16 0.45 18.19 -4.04
CA LEU A 16 -0.95 17.93 -3.67
C LEU A 16 -1.88 19.12 -3.93
N SER A 17 -1.35 20.28 -4.31
CA SER A 17 -2.21 21.38 -4.76
C SER A 17 -2.95 21.04 -6.04
N ARG A 18 -2.43 20.10 -6.84
CA ARG A 18 -3.04 19.68 -8.10
C ARG A 18 -3.25 18.17 -8.10
N VAL A 19 -4.47 17.75 -7.78
CA VAL A 19 -4.87 16.34 -7.73
C VAL A 19 -6.01 16.04 -8.69
N LYS A 20 -6.10 14.80 -9.19
CA LYS A 20 -7.30 14.35 -9.91
C LYS A 20 -8.38 13.92 -8.93
N ALA A 21 -9.55 14.56 -9.00
CA ALA A 21 -10.77 14.11 -8.34
C ALA A 21 -11.75 13.58 -9.41
N GLY A 22 -11.97 12.26 -9.44
CA GLY A 22 -12.71 11.63 -10.54
C GLY A 22 -11.94 11.74 -11.86
N LYS A 23 -12.47 12.52 -12.82
CA LYS A 23 -11.86 12.75 -14.14
C LYS A 23 -11.29 14.16 -14.32
N GLU A 24 -11.45 15.04 -13.34
CA GLU A 24 -11.08 16.44 -13.42
C GLU A 24 -9.90 16.77 -12.50
N TRP A 25 -9.07 17.73 -12.91
CA TRP A 25 -8.04 18.30 -12.05
C TRP A 25 -8.68 19.35 -11.14
N VAL A 26 -8.45 19.23 -9.84
CA VAL A 26 -8.92 20.17 -8.83
C VAL A 26 -7.71 20.82 -8.19
N GLU A 27 -7.81 22.14 -8.02
CA GLU A 27 -6.85 22.91 -7.25
C GLU A 27 -7.24 22.87 -5.76
N LEU A 28 -6.30 22.48 -4.92
CA LEU A 28 -6.40 22.41 -3.47
C LEU A 28 -5.27 23.23 -2.85
N ASP A 29 -5.45 23.65 -1.60
CA ASP A 29 -4.31 24.16 -0.83
C ASP A 29 -3.48 22.97 -0.32
N GLY A 30 -2.48 22.58 -1.10
CA GLY A 30 -1.61 21.46 -0.79
C GLY A 30 -0.83 21.63 0.52
N SER A 31 -0.66 22.87 1.03
CA SER A 31 0.02 23.11 2.30
C SER A 31 -0.82 22.72 3.52
N LEU A 32 -2.14 22.65 3.35
CA LEU A 32 -3.09 22.24 4.39
C LEU A 32 -3.35 20.73 4.38
N LEU A 33 -2.82 20.01 3.39
CA LEU A 33 -3.04 18.57 3.22
C LEU A 33 -1.81 17.77 3.68
N PRO A 34 -1.98 16.81 4.60
CA PRO A 34 -0.91 15.89 4.93
C PRO A 34 -0.60 15.00 3.71
N SER A 35 0.68 14.69 3.51
CA SER A 35 1.13 13.73 2.52
C SER A 35 0.48 12.35 2.76
N PRO A 36 -0.23 11.78 1.77
CA PRO A 36 -0.75 10.43 1.88
C PRO A 36 0.35 9.37 1.69
N PHE A 37 1.57 9.79 1.33
CA PHE A 37 2.68 8.89 1.02
C PHE A 37 3.60 8.65 2.20
N THR A 38 3.46 9.40 3.30
CA THR A 38 4.27 9.20 4.51
C THR A 38 3.36 8.99 5.73
N PRO A 39 3.75 8.14 6.70
CA PRO A 39 2.92 7.89 7.88
C PRO A 39 2.63 9.12 8.73
N LYS A 40 3.52 10.12 8.69
CA LYS A 40 3.41 11.37 9.49
C LYS A 40 2.71 12.51 8.74
N GLY A 41 2.43 12.34 7.44
CA GLY A 41 1.91 13.43 6.61
C GLY A 41 2.98 14.41 6.10
N ASP A 42 4.26 14.18 6.39
CA ASP A 42 5.37 15.00 5.87
C ASP A 42 5.54 14.78 4.36
N ARG A 43 5.88 15.84 3.62
CA ARG A 43 6.20 15.72 2.19
C ARG A 43 7.47 14.86 2.01
N PRO A 44 7.50 13.87 1.09
CA PRO A 44 8.71 13.14 0.78
C PRO A 44 9.81 14.10 0.30
N THR A 45 11.05 13.87 0.72
CA THR A 45 12.21 14.72 0.39
C THR A 45 13.17 14.08 -0.62
N GLY A 46 12.86 12.86 -1.07
CA GLY A 46 13.61 12.14 -2.11
C GLY A 46 13.09 10.72 -2.27
N PRO A 47 13.88 9.82 -2.90
CA PRO A 47 13.52 8.42 -3.06
C PRO A 47 13.29 7.70 -1.74
N ALA A 48 12.21 6.91 -1.67
CA ALA A 48 11.88 6.09 -0.52
C ALA A 48 11.21 4.77 -0.94
N TRP A 49 11.18 3.81 0.00
CA TRP A 49 10.50 2.54 -0.20
C TRP A 49 9.01 2.65 0.09
N TYR A 50 8.20 2.30 -0.90
CA TYR A 50 6.74 2.33 -0.81
C TYR A 50 6.15 0.95 -1.06
N ALA A 51 5.06 0.64 -0.35
CA ALA A 51 4.27 -0.54 -0.65
C ALA A 51 3.49 -0.31 -1.97
N THR A 52 3.19 -1.40 -2.67
CA THR A 52 2.36 -1.41 -3.88
C THR A 52 1.10 -0.53 -3.80
N PRO A 53 0.27 -0.56 -2.73
CA PRO A 53 -0.92 0.31 -2.64
C PRO A 53 -0.57 1.81 -2.63
N THR A 54 0.54 2.22 -2.04
CA THR A 54 0.96 3.63 -2.00
C THR A 54 1.38 4.12 -3.39
N VAL A 55 2.16 3.31 -4.11
CA VAL A 55 2.58 3.59 -5.49
C VAL A 55 1.39 3.62 -6.44
N ALA A 56 0.50 2.65 -6.29
CA ALA A 56 -0.77 2.57 -6.99
C ALA A 56 -1.62 3.84 -6.80
N TYR A 57 -1.69 4.35 -5.58
CA TYR A 57 -2.45 5.55 -5.24
C TYR A 57 -1.85 6.81 -5.87
N ALA A 58 -0.51 6.95 -5.89
CA ALA A 58 0.15 8.05 -6.59
C ALA A 58 -0.21 8.08 -8.09
N ALA A 59 -0.23 6.90 -8.74
CA ALA A 59 -0.64 6.77 -10.14
C ALA A 59 -2.13 7.09 -10.35
N GLU A 60 -3.01 6.69 -9.43
CA GLU A 60 -4.45 7.00 -9.47
C GLU A 60 -4.73 8.50 -9.36
N LEU A 61 -3.96 9.23 -8.54
CA LEU A 61 -4.02 10.69 -8.45
C LEU A 61 -3.47 11.40 -9.69
N GLY A 62 -2.90 10.66 -10.65
CA GLY A 62 -2.39 11.18 -11.92
C GLY A 62 -0.93 11.61 -11.89
N TYR A 63 -0.19 11.30 -10.83
CA TYR A 63 1.24 11.58 -10.77
C TYR A 63 2.04 10.52 -11.52
N GLU A 64 3.14 10.97 -12.12
CA GLU A 64 4.10 10.07 -12.74
C GLU A 64 4.85 9.29 -11.65
N VAL A 65 4.90 7.96 -11.82
CA VAL A 65 5.63 7.04 -10.96
C VAL A 65 6.78 6.46 -11.78
N ARG A 66 8.01 6.67 -11.32
CA ARG A 66 9.23 6.12 -11.94
C ARG A 66 9.95 5.22 -10.92
N PRO A 67 9.69 3.90 -10.92
CA PRO A 67 10.41 2.98 -10.05
C PRO A 67 11.91 2.98 -10.40
N LEU A 68 12.74 3.16 -9.38
CA LEU A 68 14.19 3.01 -9.46
C LEU A 68 14.60 1.55 -9.21
N GLU A 69 13.91 0.90 -8.27
CA GLU A 69 14.13 -0.49 -7.89
C GLU A 69 12.81 -1.09 -7.37
N ALA A 70 12.66 -2.42 -7.44
CA ALA A 70 11.50 -3.09 -6.86
C ALA A 70 11.83 -4.50 -6.38
N TRP A 71 11.29 -4.85 -5.21
CA TRP A 71 11.25 -6.21 -4.67
C TRP A 71 9.81 -6.70 -4.73
N VAL A 72 9.52 -7.54 -5.72
CA VAL A 72 8.16 -7.98 -6.05
C VAL A 72 7.97 -9.47 -5.84
N ARG A 73 6.72 -9.85 -5.56
CA ARG A 73 6.31 -11.24 -5.37
C ARG A 73 5.34 -11.64 -6.48
N TYR A 74 5.89 -12.28 -7.52
CA TYR A 74 5.09 -12.79 -8.65
C TYR A 74 4.08 -13.84 -8.21
N ASP A 75 4.51 -14.79 -7.37
CA ASP A 75 3.63 -15.79 -6.77
C ASP A 75 2.93 -15.21 -5.54
N ASN A 76 1.72 -14.71 -5.71
CA ASN A 76 0.92 -14.17 -4.61
C ASN A 76 -0.30 -15.05 -4.31
N GLY A 77 -0.72 -15.05 -3.04
CA GLY A 77 -1.78 -15.92 -2.54
C GLY A 77 -1.76 -16.03 -1.02
N ARG A 78 -2.75 -16.73 -0.47
CA ARG A 78 -2.97 -16.88 0.98
C ARG A 78 -1.95 -17.84 1.60
N TYR A 79 -0.70 -17.39 1.69
CA TYR A 79 0.46 -18.19 2.12
C TYR A 79 0.26 -18.85 3.50
N LEU A 80 -0.44 -18.17 4.41
CA LEU A 80 -0.68 -18.65 5.77
C LEU A 80 -2.01 -19.41 5.93
N ASP A 81 -2.77 -19.65 4.86
CA ASP A 81 -4.07 -20.34 4.99
C ASP A 81 -3.95 -21.73 5.57
N GLY A 82 -2.98 -22.53 5.11
CA GLY A 82 -2.77 -23.87 5.65
C GLY A 82 -2.37 -23.83 7.14
N TRP A 83 -1.65 -22.79 7.57
CA TRP A 83 -1.35 -22.57 8.99
C TRP A 83 -2.59 -22.18 9.78
N TYR A 84 -3.40 -21.27 9.25
CA TYR A 84 -4.68 -20.88 9.85
C TYR A 84 -5.61 -22.09 10.01
N GLN A 85 -5.76 -22.91 8.97
CA GLN A 85 -6.57 -24.13 9.02
C GLN A 85 -6.07 -25.08 10.11
N ARG A 86 -4.77 -25.38 10.16
CA ARG A 86 -4.21 -26.24 11.21
C ARG A 86 -4.44 -25.70 12.62
N LEU A 87 -4.25 -24.40 12.83
CA LEU A 87 -4.49 -23.77 14.14
C LEU A 87 -5.96 -23.81 14.52
N ARG A 88 -6.86 -23.54 13.56
CA ARG A 88 -8.30 -23.62 13.75
C ARG A 88 -8.73 -25.04 14.11
N ASP A 89 -8.24 -26.04 13.39
CA ASP A 89 -8.61 -27.44 13.60
C ASP A 89 -8.10 -27.93 14.97
N ALA A 90 -6.88 -27.56 15.36
CA ALA A 90 -6.34 -27.86 16.69
C ALA A 90 -7.17 -27.20 17.81
N TYR A 91 -7.58 -25.94 17.62
CA TYR A 91 -8.46 -25.26 18.57
C TYR A 91 -9.81 -25.98 18.72
N LEU A 92 -10.44 -26.34 17.60
CA LEU A 92 -11.72 -27.07 17.62
C LEU A 92 -11.59 -28.44 18.29
N ALA A 93 -10.52 -29.18 18.04
CA ALA A 93 -10.26 -30.44 18.70
C ALA A 93 -10.14 -30.26 20.23
N THR A 94 -9.39 -29.27 20.69
CA THR A 94 -9.28 -28.97 22.13
C THR A 94 -10.62 -28.60 22.75
N MET A 95 -11.44 -27.79 22.08
CA MET A 95 -12.77 -27.42 22.60
C MET A 95 -13.69 -28.64 22.70
N ALA A 96 -13.63 -29.53 21.70
CA ALA A 96 -14.38 -30.80 21.70
C ALA A 96 -13.94 -31.73 22.84
N ASP A 97 -12.63 -31.85 23.10
CA ASP A 97 -12.08 -32.61 24.22
C ASP A 97 -12.52 -32.05 25.59
N LEU A 98 -12.78 -30.74 25.67
CA LEU A 98 -13.32 -30.06 26.84
C LEU A 98 -14.86 -30.15 26.94
N GLY A 99 -15.55 -30.72 25.94
CA GLY A 99 -17.00 -30.92 25.93
C GLY A 99 -17.83 -29.69 25.55
N VAL A 100 -17.24 -28.71 24.85
CA VAL A 100 -17.89 -27.48 24.35
C VAL A 100 -18.11 -27.55 22.85
#